data_AF-A0A6I9MWB8-F1
#
_entry.id   AF-A0A6I9MWB8-F1
#
_cell.length_a   1.000
_cell.length_b   1.000
_cell.length_c   1.000
_cell.angle_alpha   90.00
_cell.angle_beta   90.00
_cell.angle_gamma   90.00
#
_symmetry.space_group_name_H-M   'P 1'
#
loop_
_entity.id
_entity.type
_entity.pdbx_description
1 polymer ?
#
loop_
_entity_poly.entity_id
_entity_poly.type
_entity_poly.pdbx_seq_one_letter_code
_entity_poly.pdbx_strand_id
1 'polypeptide(L)'
;MTSSMLRRQLKNLVQNYSEAEVKVREATSNDPWGPSSTQMADLSDLTYNVVACNEIMTMLWRRLKDDKNWRHIHKSLTLLEYLLKTGDDRVLLQMKDNIYIVKALTEYRFIEKDGKDQ
;
A
#
# COMPACT_ATOMS: atom_id res chain seq x y z
N MET A 1 -10.00 12.40 15.50
CA MET A 1 -9.56 12.23 14.10
C MET A 1 -8.50 13.28 13.80
N THR A 2 -7.37 12.92 13.20
CA THR A 2 -6.30 13.88 12.88
C THR A 2 -6.65 14.68 11.60
N SER A 3 -6.10 15.88 11.44
CA SER A 3 -6.27 16.70 10.22
C SER A 3 -5.85 15.96 8.94
N SER A 4 -4.85 15.07 9.04
CA SER A 4 -4.40 14.22 7.92
C SER A 4 -5.47 13.21 7.49
N MET A 5 -6.20 12.60 8.43
CA MET A 5 -7.29 11.66 8.12
C MET A 5 -8.44 12.35 7.38
N LEU A 6 -8.84 13.55 7.83
CA LEU A 6 -9.90 14.34 7.19
C LEU A 6 -9.53 14.75 5.75
N ARG A 7 -8.30 15.23 5.52
CA ARG A 7 -7.82 15.54 4.17
C ARG A 7 -7.81 14.31 3.26
N ARG A 8 -7.46 13.13 3.79
CA ARG A 8 -7.47 11.87 3.04
C ARG A 8 -8.90 11.48 2.66
N GLN A 9 -9.86 11.55 3.59
CA GLN A 9 -11.26 11.24 3.30
C GLN A 9 -11.85 12.16 2.22
N LEU A 10 -11.58 13.48 2.31
CA LEU A 10 -11.97 14.43 1.27
C LEU A 10 -11.36 14.09 -0.09
N LYS A 11 -10.06 13.77 -0.13
CA LYS A 11 -9.38 13.37 -1.37
C LYS A 11 -9.97 12.08 -1.94
N ASN A 12 -10.39 11.14 -1.10
CA ASN A 12 -11.00 9.91 -1.55
C ASN A 12 -12.35 10.14 -2.24
N LEU A 13 -13.18 11.01 -1.67
CA LEU A 13 -14.45 11.42 -2.27
C LEU A 13 -14.26 12.14 -3.60
N VAL A 14 -13.33 13.11 -3.65
CA VAL A 14 -13.08 13.89 -4.88
C VAL A 14 -12.51 13.03 -6.00
N GLN A 15 -11.71 12.01 -5.67
CA GLN A 15 -11.08 11.14 -6.67
C GLN A 15 -11.89 9.88 -7.00
N ASN A 16 -13.08 9.69 -6.41
CA ASN A 16 -13.94 8.52 -6.61
C ASN A 16 -13.20 7.18 -6.46
N TYR A 17 -12.34 7.06 -5.45
CA TYR A 17 -11.65 5.79 -5.18
C TYR A 17 -12.65 4.73 -4.75
N SER A 18 -12.44 3.50 -5.22
CA SER A 18 -13.21 2.33 -4.77
C SER A 18 -12.99 2.05 -3.29
N GLU A 19 -13.85 1.25 -2.67
CA GLU A 19 -13.66 0.83 -1.27
C GLU A 19 -12.32 0.12 -1.07
N ALA A 20 -11.93 -0.74 -2.01
CA ALA A 20 -10.67 -1.46 -1.98
C ALA A 20 -9.47 -0.50 -2.05
N GLU A 21 -9.51 0.49 -2.96
CA GLU A 21 -8.49 1.53 -3.06
C GLU A 21 -8.40 2.38 -1.78
N VAL A 22 -9.54 2.72 -1.17
CA VAL A 22 -9.58 3.46 0.10
C VAL A 22 -8.92 2.66 1.21
N LYS A 23 -9.25 1.38 1.37
CA LYS A 23 -8.66 0.51 2.40
C LYS A 23 -7.14 0.39 2.24
N VAL A 24 -6.63 0.21 1.01
CA VAL A 24 -5.17 0.21 0.77
C VAL A 24 -4.55 1.56 1.13
N ARG A 25 -5.16 2.67 0.72
CA ARG A 25 -4.63 4.02 1.02
C ARG A 25 -4.55 4.31 2.51
N GLU A 26 -5.46 3.74 3.30
CA GLU A 26 -5.47 3.83 4.75
C GLU A 26 -4.41 2.93 5.40
N ALA A 27 -4.29 1.68 4.95
CA ALA A 27 -3.27 0.74 5.43
C ALA A 27 -1.83 1.23 5.12
N THR A 28 -1.64 1.89 3.98
CA THR A 28 -0.33 2.41 3.52
C THR A 28 -0.22 3.93 3.66
N SER A 29 -0.86 4.52 4.66
CA SER A 29 -0.80 5.96 4.91
C SER A 29 0.58 6.43 5.37
N ASN A 30 0.82 7.74 5.38
CA ASN A 30 2.04 8.32 5.96
C ASN A 30 2.00 8.45 7.50
N ASP A 31 1.00 7.86 8.17
CA ASP A 31 0.92 7.88 9.64
C ASP A 31 2.13 7.10 10.25
N PRO A 32 2.56 7.37 11.49
CA PRO A 32 3.81 6.79 11.99
C PRO A 32 3.74 5.29 12.33
N TRP A 33 2.55 4.70 12.43
CA TRP A 33 2.31 3.28 12.75
C TRP A 33 2.03 2.45 11.49
N GLY A 34 2.39 1.16 11.49
CA GLY A 34 2.12 0.23 10.39
C GLY A 34 0.62 -0.10 10.22
N PRO A 35 0.26 -0.84 9.15
CA PRO A 35 -1.10 -1.34 8.97
C PRO A 35 -1.46 -2.29 10.12
N SER A 36 -2.71 -2.21 10.62
CA SER A 36 -3.17 -3.14 11.65
C SER A 36 -3.44 -4.53 11.08
N SER A 37 -3.39 -5.56 11.93
CA SER A 37 -3.73 -6.93 11.52
C SER A 37 -5.13 -7.03 10.91
N THR A 38 -6.09 -6.28 11.46
CA THR A 38 -7.46 -6.19 10.91
C THR A 38 -7.47 -5.59 9.51
N GLN A 39 -6.75 -4.49 9.28
CA GLN A 39 -6.68 -3.90 7.93
C GLN A 39 -6.07 -4.86 6.91
N MET A 40 -5.03 -5.60 7.30
CA MET A 40 -4.39 -6.57 6.41
C MET A 40 -5.31 -7.78 6.14
N ALA A 41 -5.99 -8.30 7.16
CA ALA A 41 -6.96 -9.38 7.02
C ALA A 41 -8.13 -9.00 6.11
N ASP A 42 -8.75 -7.83 6.34
CA ASP A 42 -9.82 -7.30 5.49
C ASP A 42 -9.39 -7.20 4.02
N LEU A 43 -8.18 -6.68 3.76
CA LEU A 43 -7.65 -6.56 2.40
C LEU A 43 -7.33 -7.92 1.78
N SER A 44 -6.86 -8.88 2.58
CA SER A 44 -6.65 -10.26 2.16
C SER A 44 -7.94 -10.90 1.68
N ASP A 45 -9.02 -10.77 2.45
CA ASP A 45 -10.34 -11.29 2.07
C ASP A 45 -10.88 -10.63 0.80
N LEU A 46 -10.63 -9.33 0.62
CA LEU A 46 -11.02 -8.62 -0.60
C LEU A 46 -10.28 -9.11 -1.86
N THR A 47 -9.09 -9.71 -1.74
CA THR A 47 -8.35 -10.23 -2.91
C THR A 47 -9.06 -11.39 -3.62
N TYR A 48 -10.02 -12.05 -2.96
CA TYR A 48 -10.84 -13.09 -3.59
C TYR A 48 -11.87 -12.52 -4.59
N ASN A 49 -12.12 -11.21 -4.58
CA ASN A 49 -12.83 -10.53 -5.66
C ASN A 49 -11.86 -10.07 -6.76
N VAL A 50 -12.10 -10.44 -8.02
CA VAL A 50 -11.21 -10.13 -9.15
C VAL A 50 -10.95 -8.63 -9.31
N VAL A 51 -12.01 -7.83 -9.23
CA VAL A 51 -11.94 -6.38 -9.46
C VAL A 51 -11.20 -5.72 -8.30
N ALA A 52 -11.58 -6.04 -7.07
CA ALA A 52 -10.92 -5.51 -5.87
C ALA A 52 -9.44 -5.92 -5.80
N CYS A 53 -9.09 -7.16 -6.17
CA CYS A 53 -7.70 -7.60 -6.22
C CYS A 53 -6.88 -6.73 -7.18
N ASN A 54 -7.39 -6.48 -8.40
CA ASN A 54 -6.70 -5.63 -9.38
C ASN A 54 -6.52 -4.19 -8.86
N GLU A 55 -7.53 -3.64 -8.22
CA GLU A 55 -7.50 -2.30 -7.62
C GLU A 55 -6.49 -2.22 -6.46
N ILE A 56 -6.49 -3.22 -5.57
CA ILE A 56 -5.56 -3.32 -4.43
C ILE A 56 -4.11 -3.33 -4.94
N MET A 57 -3.81 -4.23 -5.87
CA MET A 57 -2.47 -4.39 -6.41
C MET A 57 -2.03 -3.14 -7.18
N THR A 58 -2.93 -2.54 -7.98
CA THR A 58 -2.64 -1.27 -8.69
C THR A 58 -2.31 -0.14 -7.73
N MET A 59 -3.02 -0.02 -6.61
CA MET A 59 -2.73 0.99 -5.59
C MET A 59 -1.39 0.70 -4.89
N LEU A 60 -1.09 -0.56 -4.56
CA LEU A 60 0.21 -0.96 -4.00
C LEU A 60 1.36 -0.58 -4.92
N TRP A 61 1.26 -0.83 -6.23
CA TRP A 61 2.30 -0.45 -7.19
C TRP A 61 2.52 1.06 -7.25
N ARG A 62 1.46 1.86 -7.13
CA ARG A 62 1.58 3.32 -7.04
C ARG A 62 2.32 3.74 -5.77
N ARG A 63 2.02 3.12 -4.63
CA ARG A 63 2.64 3.43 -3.33
C ARG A 63 4.10 2.99 -3.25
N LEU A 64 4.45 1.88 -3.88
CA LEU A 64 5.84 1.38 -3.97
C LEU A 64 6.72 2.27 -4.85
N LYS A 65 6.13 3.13 -5.70
CA LYS A 65 6.84 4.11 -6.53
C LYS A 65 6.85 5.53 -5.93
N ASP A 66 6.37 5.71 -4.69
CA ASP A 66 6.32 7.02 -4.03
C ASP A 66 7.65 7.33 -3.33
N ASP A 67 8.59 7.86 -4.11
CA ASP A 67 9.95 8.22 -3.69
C ASP A 67 10.01 9.31 -2.61
N LYS A 68 8.96 10.13 -2.49
CA LYS A 68 8.85 11.23 -1.52
C LYS A 68 8.40 10.79 -0.13
N ASN A 69 7.79 9.61 -0.02
CA ASN A 69 7.17 9.16 1.23
C ASN A 69 7.58 7.73 1.53
N TRP A 70 8.74 7.56 2.18
CA TRP A 70 9.29 6.24 2.52
C TRP A 70 8.29 5.33 3.27
N ARG A 71 7.42 5.90 4.12
CA ARG A 71 6.39 5.13 4.85
C ARG A 71 5.35 4.51 3.92
N HIS A 72 5.04 5.14 2.79
CA HIS A 72 4.17 4.53 1.79
C HIS A 72 4.81 3.27 1.22
N ILE A 73 6.11 3.32 0.89
CA ILE A 73 6.86 2.17 0.39
C ILE A 73 6.94 1.07 1.46
N HIS A 74 7.44 1.40 2.66
CA HIS A 74 7.62 0.45 3.75
C HIS A 74 6.31 -0.30 4.10
N LYS A 75 5.22 0.43 4.33
CA LYS A 75 3.92 -0.20 4.66
C LYS A 75 3.31 -0.96 3.50
N SER A 76 3.58 -0.56 2.25
CA SER A 76 3.12 -1.31 1.08
C SER A 76 3.85 -2.63 0.95
N LEU A 77 5.16 -2.69 1.28
CA LEU A 77 5.90 -3.95 1.34
C LEU A 77 5.37 -4.85 2.44
N THR A 78 5.07 -4.31 3.64
CA THR A 78 4.44 -5.08 4.73
C THR A 78 3.09 -5.67 4.31
N LEU A 79 2.23 -4.87 3.70
CA LEU A 79 0.93 -5.34 3.23
C LEU A 79 1.07 -6.36 2.09
N LEU A 80 1.95 -6.11 1.13
CA LEU A 80 2.21 -7.04 0.02
C LEU A 80 2.73 -8.40 0.52
N GLU A 81 3.64 -8.41 1.50
CA GLU A 81 4.13 -9.64 2.13
C GLU A 81 2.98 -10.43 2.77
N TYR A 82 2.08 -9.75 3.49
CA TYR A 82 0.92 -10.38 4.10
C TYR A 82 0.00 -10.99 3.03
N LEU A 83 -0.38 -10.20 2.02
CA LEU A 83 -1.27 -10.65 0.94
C LEU A 83 -0.68 -11.83 0.15
N LEU A 84 0.64 -11.88 -0.04
CA LEU A 84 1.30 -13.02 -0.69
C LEU A 84 1.19 -14.32 0.14
N LYS A 85 0.99 -14.23 1.45
CA LYS A 85 0.87 -15.38 2.36
C LYS A 85 -0.57 -15.83 2.59
N THR A 86 -1.52 -14.90 2.54
CA THR A 86 -2.90 -15.14 3.00
C THR A 86 -3.97 -14.84 1.96
N GLY A 87 -3.64 -14.08 0.92
CA GLY A 87 -4.56 -13.66 -0.12
C GLY A 87 -4.71 -14.70 -1.24
N ASP A 88 -5.46 -14.30 -2.26
CA ASP A 88 -5.68 -15.09 -3.46
C ASP A 88 -4.40 -15.22 -4.33
N ASP A 89 -4.23 -16.36 -5.01
CA ASP A 89 -3.08 -16.65 -5.89
C ASP A 89 -2.81 -15.60 -6.97
N ARG A 90 -3.82 -14.81 -7.37
CA ARG A 90 -3.65 -13.68 -8.30
C ARG A 90 -2.69 -12.61 -7.76
N VAL A 91 -2.57 -12.46 -6.44
CA VAL A 91 -1.57 -11.57 -5.82
C VAL A 91 -0.16 -12.02 -6.22
N LEU A 92 0.12 -13.32 -6.16
CA LEU A 92 1.40 -13.90 -6.55
C LEU A 92 1.66 -13.73 -8.06
N LEU A 93 0.64 -13.95 -8.89
CA LEU A 93 0.76 -13.77 -10.35
C LEU A 93 1.12 -12.32 -10.69
N GLN A 94 0.38 -11.35 -10.17
CA GLN A 94 0.66 -9.94 -10.41
C GLN A 94 2.01 -9.49 -9.84
N MET A 95 2.43 -10.06 -8.71
CA MET A 95 3.76 -9.80 -8.15
C MET A 95 4.88 -10.31 -9.05
N LYS A 96 4.73 -11.49 -9.67
CA LYS A 96 5.71 -11.99 -10.64
C LYS A 96 5.84 -11.05 -11.85
N ASP A 97 4.72 -10.56 -12.37
CA ASP A 97 4.70 -9.63 -13.50
C ASP A 97 5.32 -8.26 -13.15
N ASN A 98 5.23 -7.85 -11.89
CA ASN A 98 5.67 -6.54 -11.41
C ASN A 98 6.93 -6.60 -10.51
N ILE A 99 7.64 -7.73 -10.50
CA ILE A 99 8.78 -7.99 -9.60
C ILE A 99 9.89 -6.94 -9.72
N TYR A 100 10.03 -6.32 -10.88
CA TYR A 100 11.00 -5.26 -11.14
C TYR A 100 10.81 -4.03 -10.24
N ILE A 101 9.56 -3.71 -9.84
CA ILE A 101 9.26 -2.61 -8.92
C ILE A 101 9.92 -2.89 -7.56
N VAL A 102 9.73 -4.09 -7.03
CA VAL A 102 10.29 -4.48 -5.73
C VAL A 102 11.81 -4.65 -5.81
N LYS A 103 12.34 -5.18 -6.92
CA LYS A 103 13.79 -5.25 -7.14
C LYS A 103 14.45 -3.87 -7.12
N ALA A 104 13.83 -2.85 -7.73
CA ALA A 104 14.37 -1.49 -7.70
C ALA A 104 14.46 -0.91 -6.28
N LEU A 105 13.60 -1.36 -5.36
CA LEU A 105 13.62 -0.91 -3.97
C LEU A 105 14.79 -1.47 -3.15
N THR A 106 15.56 -2.42 -3.68
CA THR A 106 16.79 -2.91 -3.01
C THR A 106 17.90 -1.86 -2.95
N GLU A 107 17.84 -0.85 -3.82
CA GLU A 107 18.77 0.28 -3.87
C GLU A 107 18.16 1.58 -3.32
N TYR A 108 16.89 1.53 -2.90
CA TYR A 108 16.19 2.71 -2.38
C TYR A 108 16.83 3.20 -1.07
N ARG A 109 16.99 4.52 -0.96
CA ARG A 109 17.46 5.20 0.26
C ARG A 109 16.65 6.47 0.46
N PHE A 110 16.35 6.81 1.71
CA PHE A 110 15.64 8.04 2.05
C PHE A 110 16.29 8.70 3.26
N ILE A 111 17.00 9.81 3.01
CA ILE A 111 17.65 10.60 4.05
C ILE A 111 16.75 11.78 4.39
N GLU A 112 16.31 11.85 5.64
CA GLU A 112 15.54 12.98 6.16
C GLU A 112 16.41 14.23 6.33
N LYS A 113 15.78 15.40 6.51
CA LYS A 113 16.48 16.69 6.59
C LYS A 113 17.44 16.79 7.77
N ASP A 114 17.20 16.02 8.83
CA ASP A 114 18.06 15.91 10.00
C ASP A 114 19.24 14.93 9.81
N GLY A 115 19.37 14.34 8.61
CA GLY A 115 20.43 13.42 8.25
C GLY A 115 20.15 11.96 8.60
N LYS A 116 18.97 11.64 9.13
CA LYS A 116 18.59 10.26 9.44
C LYS A 116 18.22 9.49 8.16
N ASP A 117 18.88 8.34 7.96
CA ASP A 117 18.49 7.35 6.94
C ASP A 117 17.32 6.50 7.47
N GLN A 118 16.27 6.34 6.66
CA GLN A 118 15.01 5.68 7.03
C GLN A 118 14.80 4.36 6.28
#